data_AF-A0A224YC71-F1
#
_entry.id   AF-A0A224YC71-F1
#
_cell.length_a   1.000
_cell.length_b   1.000
_cell.length_c   1.000
_cell.angle_alpha   90.00
_cell.angle_beta   90.00
_cell.angle_gamma   90.00
#
_symmetry.space_group_name_H-M   'P 1'
#
loop_
_entity.id
_entity.type
_entity.pdbx_description
1 polymer ?
#
loop_
_entity_poly.entity_id
_entity_poly.type
_entity_poly.pdbx_seq_one_letter_code
_entity_poly.pdbx_strand_id
1 'polypeptide(L)'
;MAPYSLWLYVLITTVIHPQWAVRGEEGITVPRRVRPWQFMTSGIISLKLTTLELPRVTCTKAMATKWNFTALTLSQDVGFMTSRTWNITRVDYKAVGKIRPARVFTATDWTGENMTYSFQYTIRECAVLKKERKNKTGEVYSGVWELWISDDNFRRNPHNEEFCRKHYMKFCKCQDHTKEYKTEECQGSSYKVILVA
;
A
#
# COMPACT_ATOMS: atom_id res chain seq x y z
N MET A 1 -56.57 62.36 4.76
CA MET A 1 -56.31 61.17 5.60
C MET A 1 -55.40 60.26 4.80
N ALA A 2 -54.13 60.14 5.19
CA ALA A 2 -53.14 59.32 4.51
C ALA A 2 -52.74 58.16 5.43
N PRO A 3 -52.76 56.88 4.99
CA PRO A 3 -52.24 55.81 5.79
C PRO A 3 -50.72 55.72 5.59
N TYR A 4 -49.99 55.86 6.69
CA TYR A 4 -48.56 55.61 6.79
C TYR A 4 -48.31 54.11 6.59
N SER A 5 -47.68 53.74 5.47
CA SER A 5 -47.20 52.38 5.22
C SER A 5 -45.79 52.24 5.81
N LEU A 6 -45.72 51.74 7.04
CA LEU A 6 -44.49 51.42 7.76
C LEU A 6 -43.93 50.09 7.21
N TRP A 7 -43.02 50.18 6.24
CA TRP A 7 -42.20 49.05 5.79
C TRP A 7 -41.12 48.77 6.82
N LEU A 8 -41.37 47.79 7.70
CA LEU A 8 -40.39 47.21 8.61
C LEU A 8 -39.37 46.39 7.79
N TYR A 9 -38.22 46.99 7.48
CA TYR A 9 -37.04 46.23 7.06
C TYR A 9 -36.47 45.50 8.28
N VAL A 10 -36.82 44.22 8.43
CA VAL A 10 -36.13 43.33 9.35
C VAL A 10 -34.77 42.99 8.74
N LEU A 11 -33.74 43.75 9.13
CA LEU A 11 -32.34 43.36 8.93
C LEU A 11 -32.08 42.14 9.83
N ILE A 12 -32.24 40.94 9.28
CA ILE A 12 -31.74 39.72 9.91
C ILE A 12 -30.23 39.79 9.82
N THR A 13 -29.57 40.33 10.85
CA THR A 13 -28.14 40.15 11.04
C THR A 13 -27.92 38.67 11.32
N THR A 14 -27.61 37.90 10.28
CA THR A 14 -27.08 36.56 10.45
C THR A 14 -25.73 36.70 11.14
N VAL A 15 -25.73 36.57 12.46
CA VAL A 15 -24.50 36.34 13.22
C VAL A 15 -24.03 34.96 12.82
N ILE A 16 -23.22 34.90 11.76
CA ILE A 16 -22.51 33.69 11.38
C ILE A 16 -21.56 33.41 12.53
N HIS A 17 -21.94 32.43 13.35
CA HIS A 17 -21.12 31.96 14.45
C HIS A 17 -19.75 31.54 13.87
N PRO A 18 -18.62 32.06 14.38
CA PRO A 18 -17.30 31.90 13.77
C PRO A 18 -16.84 30.45 13.63
N GLN A 19 -17.54 29.52 14.28
CA GLN A 19 -17.32 28.08 14.14
C GLN A 19 -17.71 27.52 12.76
N TRP A 20 -18.46 28.28 11.94
CA TRP A 20 -18.86 27.86 10.60
C TRP A 20 -17.94 28.41 9.49
N ALA A 21 -17.08 29.38 9.82
CA ALA A 21 -16.08 29.94 8.91
C ALA A 21 -14.80 29.08 8.79
N VAL A 22 -14.72 27.95 9.51
CA VAL A 22 -13.57 27.01 9.45
C VAL A 22 -13.82 25.84 8.47
N ARG A 23 -14.93 25.86 7.71
CA ARG A 23 -15.12 24.93 6.59
C ARG A 23 -14.51 25.51 5.31
N GLY A 24 -13.20 25.54 5.26
CA GLY A 24 -12.49 26.14 4.13
C GLY A 24 -11.01 25.80 4.02
N GLU A 25 -10.51 24.80 4.75
CA GLU A 25 -9.28 24.11 4.39
C GLU A 25 -9.54 22.62 4.62
N GLU A 26 -9.67 21.87 3.52
CA GLU A 26 -9.37 20.44 3.57
C GLU A 26 -7.89 20.32 3.97
N GLY A 27 -7.65 20.36 5.28
CA GLY A 27 -6.34 20.05 5.82
C GLY A 27 -5.99 18.66 5.31
N ILE A 28 -4.99 18.58 4.41
CA ILE A 28 -4.46 17.32 3.91
C ILE A 28 -3.96 16.58 5.15
N THR A 29 -4.80 15.70 5.68
CA THR A 29 -4.49 14.98 6.91
C THR A 29 -3.47 13.93 6.51
N VAL A 30 -2.21 14.14 6.88
CA VAL A 30 -1.13 13.21 6.50
C VAL A 30 -1.49 11.80 6.98
N PRO A 31 -1.54 10.79 6.08
CA PRO A 31 -1.93 9.45 6.46
C PRO A 31 -1.05 8.88 7.57
N ARG A 32 -1.68 8.32 8.61
CA ARG A 32 -0.98 7.77 9.78
C ARG A 32 -0.16 6.54 9.40
N ARG A 33 1.12 6.54 9.77
CA ARG A 33 2.00 5.38 9.58
C ARG A 33 1.53 4.16 10.39
N VAL A 34 1.65 2.99 9.79
CA VAL A 34 1.38 1.68 10.42
C VAL A 34 2.61 0.81 10.40
N ARG A 35 2.58 -0.29 11.16
CA ARG A 35 3.68 -1.27 11.15
C ARG A 35 3.59 -2.10 9.86
N PRO A 36 4.73 -2.49 9.25
CA PRO A 36 4.73 -3.33 8.05
C PRO A 36 3.87 -4.58 8.15
N TRP A 37 3.96 -5.31 9.27
CA TRP A 37 3.12 -6.51 9.47
C TRP A 37 1.62 -6.18 9.41
N GLN A 38 1.18 -5.03 9.91
CA GLN A 38 -0.23 -4.63 9.87
C GLN A 38 -0.70 -4.44 8.43
N PHE A 39 0.15 -3.89 7.57
CA PHE A 39 -0.12 -3.75 6.14
C PHE A 39 -0.10 -5.11 5.43
N MET A 40 0.93 -5.94 5.69
CA MET A 40 1.03 -7.27 5.07
C MET A 40 -0.13 -8.20 5.43
N THR A 41 -0.78 -7.98 6.57
CA THR A 41 -1.97 -8.73 7.02
C THR A 41 -3.29 -7.98 6.79
N SER A 42 -3.31 -6.86 6.05
CA SER A 42 -4.53 -6.03 5.89
C SER A 42 -5.51 -6.54 4.84
N GLY A 43 -5.46 -7.83 4.49
CA GLY A 43 -6.23 -8.44 3.41
C GLY A 43 -5.38 -8.67 2.15
N ILE A 44 -6.00 -8.50 0.99
CA ILE A 44 -5.31 -8.61 -0.30
C ILE A 44 -4.54 -7.31 -0.57
N ILE A 45 -3.26 -7.46 -0.92
CA ILE A 45 -2.41 -6.37 -1.39
C ILE A 45 -2.01 -6.63 -2.84
N SER A 46 -1.91 -5.57 -3.63
CA SER A 46 -1.51 -5.61 -5.04
C SER A 46 -0.22 -4.83 -5.26
N LEU A 47 0.65 -5.34 -6.12
CA LEU A 47 1.85 -4.62 -6.56
C LEU A 47 1.45 -3.56 -7.57
N LYS A 48 1.73 -2.30 -7.28
CA LYS A 48 1.37 -1.15 -8.12
C LYS A 48 2.54 -0.65 -8.96
N LEU A 49 3.70 -0.43 -8.34
CA LEU A 49 4.92 0.01 -9.01
C LEU A 49 6.09 -0.90 -8.66
N THR A 50 6.98 -1.15 -9.61
CA THR A 50 8.23 -1.88 -9.39
C THR A 50 9.35 -1.39 -10.31
N THR A 51 10.60 -1.42 -9.86
CA THR A 51 11.76 -1.19 -10.74
C THR A 51 12.19 -2.45 -11.50
N LEU A 52 11.57 -3.60 -11.21
CA LEU A 52 11.82 -4.86 -11.92
C LEU A 52 10.73 -5.07 -12.96
N GLU A 53 11.08 -4.99 -14.23
CA GLU A 53 10.17 -5.40 -15.29
C GLU A 53 10.14 -6.93 -15.36
N LEU A 54 8.97 -7.51 -15.07
CA LEU A 54 8.69 -8.92 -15.29
C LEU A 54 7.89 -9.06 -16.60
N PRO A 55 8.50 -9.52 -17.69
CA PRO A 55 7.80 -9.67 -18.96
C PRO A 55 6.57 -10.56 -18.81
N ARG A 56 5.46 -10.19 -19.44
CA ARG A 56 4.19 -10.96 -19.50
C ARG A 56 3.41 -11.05 -18.17
N VAL A 57 3.94 -10.52 -17.06
CA VAL A 57 3.17 -10.36 -15.83
C VAL A 57 2.31 -9.11 -15.97
N THR A 58 1.00 -9.24 -15.77
CA THR A 58 0.04 -8.12 -15.82
C THR A 58 -0.48 -7.71 -14.45
N CYS A 59 -0.37 -8.60 -13.46
CA CYS A 59 -0.78 -8.32 -12.09
C CYS A 59 0.02 -9.19 -11.11
N THR A 60 0.34 -8.63 -9.94
CA THR A 60 0.85 -9.40 -8.78
C THR A 60 0.04 -9.04 -7.55
N LYS A 61 -0.39 -10.07 -6.80
CA LYS A 61 -1.12 -9.92 -5.54
C LYS A 61 -0.51 -10.76 -4.45
N ALA A 62 -0.73 -10.38 -3.21
CA ALA A 62 -0.39 -11.19 -2.06
C ALA A 62 -1.49 -11.16 -1.00
N MET A 63 -1.62 -12.23 -0.24
CA MET A 63 -2.51 -12.33 0.91
C MET A 63 -1.82 -13.10 2.02
N ALA A 64 -1.91 -12.61 3.25
CA ALA A 64 -1.43 -13.35 4.41
C ALA A 64 -2.27 -14.60 4.67
N THR A 65 -1.60 -15.74 4.83
CA THR A 65 -2.22 -17.02 5.17
C THR A 65 -2.01 -17.39 6.63
N LYS A 66 -0.83 -17.06 7.18
CA LYS A 66 -0.49 -17.36 8.57
C LYS A 66 0.37 -16.26 9.17
N TRP A 67 0.15 -15.94 10.44
CA TRP A 67 1.02 -15.06 11.19
C TRP A 67 1.22 -15.58 12.61
N ASN A 68 2.46 -15.57 13.07
CA ASN A 68 2.83 -15.94 14.43
C ASN A 68 3.64 -14.80 15.08
N PHE A 69 3.00 -14.05 15.97
CA PHE A 69 3.63 -12.92 16.69
C PHE A 69 4.79 -13.35 17.60
N THR A 70 4.75 -14.57 18.13
CA THR A 70 5.77 -15.08 19.06
C THR A 70 7.01 -15.53 18.29
N ALA A 71 6.80 -16.27 17.21
CA ALA A 71 7.89 -16.71 16.33
C ALA A 71 8.38 -15.60 15.38
N LEU A 72 7.66 -14.47 15.29
CA LEU A 72 7.91 -13.37 14.37
C LEU A 72 7.94 -13.84 12.90
N THR A 73 7.01 -14.73 12.54
CA THR A 73 6.91 -15.31 11.19
C THR A 73 5.57 -15.01 10.54
N LEU A 74 5.61 -14.69 9.24
CA LEU A 74 4.44 -14.43 8.37
C LEU A 74 4.53 -15.34 7.16
N SER A 75 3.43 -15.96 6.76
CA SER A 75 3.29 -16.64 5.48
C SER A 75 2.31 -15.84 4.62
N GLN A 76 2.67 -15.62 3.35
CA GLN A 76 1.76 -15.08 2.35
C GLN A 76 1.73 -15.96 1.12
N ASP A 77 0.56 -16.03 0.49
CA ASP A 77 0.46 -16.54 -0.87
C ASP A 77 0.58 -15.36 -1.82
N VAL A 78 1.52 -15.45 -2.74
CA VAL A 78 1.82 -14.44 -3.75
C VAL A 78 1.41 -15.00 -5.11
N GLY A 79 0.41 -14.37 -5.72
CA GLY A 79 -0.09 -14.70 -7.05
C GLY A 79 0.46 -13.75 -8.10
N PHE A 80 0.87 -14.28 -9.25
CA PHE A 80 1.22 -13.50 -10.44
C PHE A 80 0.35 -13.95 -11.62
N MET A 81 -0.23 -12.98 -12.31
CA MET A 81 -1.07 -13.20 -13.48
C MET A 81 -0.21 -13.08 -14.74
N THR A 82 -0.22 -14.15 -15.55
CA THR A 82 0.41 -14.22 -16.87
C THR A 82 -0.61 -14.75 -17.87
N SER A 83 -0.90 -14.01 -18.94
CA SER A 83 -1.87 -14.42 -19.97
C SER A 83 -3.22 -14.87 -19.40
N ARG A 84 -3.75 -14.15 -18.40
CA ARG A 84 -5.00 -14.44 -17.65
C ARG A 84 -4.97 -15.69 -16.75
N THR A 85 -3.83 -16.35 -16.61
CA THR A 85 -3.64 -17.47 -15.68
C THR A 85 -2.92 -16.99 -14.43
N TRP A 86 -3.40 -17.42 -13.26
CA TRP A 86 -2.74 -17.17 -11.98
C TRP A 86 -1.76 -18.31 -11.66
N ASN A 87 -0.54 -17.94 -11.30
CA ASN A 87 0.42 -18.83 -10.68
C ASN A 87 0.64 -18.34 -9.24
N ILE A 88 0.62 -19.27 -8.28
CA ILE A 88 0.69 -18.95 -6.85
C ILE A 88 1.95 -19.57 -6.27
N THR A 89 2.64 -18.81 -5.42
CA THR A 89 3.76 -19.30 -4.61
C THR A 89 3.57 -18.86 -3.17
N ARG A 90 3.97 -19.72 -2.23
CA ARG A 90 3.97 -19.39 -0.81
C ARG A 90 5.30 -18.79 -0.42
N VAL A 91 5.27 -17.68 0.30
CA VAL A 91 6.45 -16.99 0.82
C VAL A 91 6.37 -16.92 2.32
N ASP A 92 7.37 -17.51 2.98
CA ASP A 92 7.52 -17.50 4.43
C ASP A 92 8.55 -16.45 4.85
N TYR A 93 8.07 -15.40 5.48
CA TYR A 93 8.85 -14.30 6.01
C TYR A 93 9.18 -14.53 7.49
N LYS A 94 10.39 -14.14 7.85
CA LYS A 94 10.84 -13.98 9.23
C LYS A 94 11.21 -12.53 9.48
N ALA A 95 10.65 -11.93 10.52
CA ALA A 95 11.00 -10.56 10.86
C ALA A 95 12.43 -10.50 11.43
N VAL A 96 13.21 -9.52 11.00
CA VAL A 96 14.57 -9.29 11.48
C VAL A 96 14.54 -8.26 12.60
N GLY A 97 15.21 -8.60 13.71
CA GLY A 97 15.34 -7.75 14.89
C GLY A 97 14.43 -8.19 16.05
N LYS A 98 14.96 -8.10 17.27
CA LYS A 98 14.22 -8.38 18.51
C LYS A 98 13.33 -7.22 18.96
N ILE A 99 13.60 -6.01 18.45
CA ILE A 99 12.95 -4.76 18.89
C ILE A 99 11.77 -4.45 17.98
N ARG A 100 10.58 -4.34 18.58
CA ARG A 100 9.35 -3.94 17.89
C ARG A 100 9.40 -2.43 17.61
N PRO A 101 9.00 -1.96 16.41
CA PRO A 101 8.43 -2.71 15.29
C PRO A 101 9.48 -3.11 14.23
N ALA A 102 9.48 -4.38 13.82
CA ALA A 102 10.31 -4.86 12.72
C ALA A 102 9.95 -4.16 11.41
N ARG A 103 10.97 -3.65 10.71
CA ARG A 103 10.86 -3.04 9.39
C ARG A 103 11.49 -3.87 8.28
N VAL A 104 12.20 -4.92 8.67
CA VAL A 104 12.94 -5.79 7.76
C VAL A 104 12.43 -7.20 7.94
N PHE A 105 12.17 -7.87 6.83
CA PHE A 105 11.76 -9.26 6.77
C PHE A 105 12.70 -10.02 5.85
N THR A 106 12.95 -11.28 6.14
CA THR A 106 13.73 -12.16 5.28
C THR A 106 12.90 -13.36 4.88
N ALA A 107 13.08 -13.81 3.64
CA ALA A 107 12.53 -15.08 3.16
C ALA A 107 13.62 -15.81 2.37
N THR A 108 13.49 -17.12 2.25
CA THR A 108 14.35 -17.94 1.39
C THR A 108 13.49 -18.42 0.23
N ASP A 109 13.95 -18.24 -1.00
CA ASP A 109 13.23 -18.78 -2.16
C ASP A 109 13.50 -20.29 -2.36
N TRP A 110 12.84 -20.86 -3.36
CA TRP A 110 12.97 -22.28 -3.70
C TRP A 110 14.37 -22.67 -4.20
N THR A 111 15.21 -21.71 -4.62
CA THR A 111 16.60 -21.94 -5.01
C THR A 111 17.55 -21.95 -3.81
N GLY A 112 17.05 -21.58 -2.63
CA GLY A 112 17.83 -21.42 -1.41
C GLY A 112 18.48 -20.04 -1.27
N GLU A 113 18.12 -19.07 -2.12
CA GLU A 113 18.64 -17.71 -2.03
C GLU A 113 17.88 -16.89 -0.99
N ASN A 114 18.60 -16.03 -0.28
CA ASN A 114 18.03 -15.20 0.76
C ASN A 114 17.55 -13.87 0.19
N MET A 115 16.28 -13.56 0.43
CA MET A 115 15.66 -12.29 0.10
C MET A 115 15.49 -11.46 1.36
N THR A 116 15.79 -10.17 1.27
CA THR A 116 15.55 -9.17 2.33
C THR A 116 14.53 -8.15 1.84
N TYR A 117 13.50 -7.90 2.63
CA TYR A 117 12.42 -6.96 2.36
C TYR A 117 12.48 -5.85 3.41
N SER A 118 12.92 -4.67 3.00
CA SER A 118 13.10 -3.50 3.89
C SER A 118 12.03 -2.46 3.61
N PHE A 119 11.07 -2.33 4.52
CA PHE A 119 9.97 -1.37 4.44
C PHE A 119 10.45 0.03 4.82
N GLN A 120 10.45 0.95 3.85
CA GLN A 120 10.86 2.34 4.05
C GLN A 120 9.70 3.23 4.47
N TYR A 121 8.50 2.91 3.98
CA TYR A 121 7.28 3.65 4.29
C TYR A 121 6.07 2.72 4.32
N THR A 122 5.19 2.90 5.28
CA THR A 122 3.98 2.06 5.41
C THR A 122 2.85 2.85 6.05
N ILE A 123 1.72 2.91 5.36
CA ILE A 123 0.41 3.37 5.84
C ILE A 123 -0.62 2.24 5.59
N ARG A 124 -1.89 2.44 5.92
CA ARG A 124 -2.90 1.38 5.74
C ARG A 124 -3.14 1.06 4.26
N GLU A 125 -3.02 2.07 3.42
CA GLU A 125 -3.33 2.04 2.00
C GLU A 125 -2.16 1.51 1.16
N CYS A 126 -0.92 1.72 1.59
CA CYS A 126 0.26 1.34 0.81
C CYS A 126 1.53 1.11 1.63
N ALA A 127 2.46 0.39 1.02
CA ALA A 127 3.81 0.20 1.51
C ALA A 127 4.84 0.39 0.41
N VAL A 128 5.92 1.11 0.73
CA VAL A 128 7.12 1.22 -0.11
C VAL A 128 8.21 0.38 0.54
N LEU A 129 8.74 -0.57 -0.21
CA LEU A 129 9.80 -1.46 0.26
C LEU A 129 10.92 -1.62 -0.78
N LYS A 130 12.10 -1.94 -0.27
CA LYS A 130 13.23 -2.40 -1.07
C LYS A 130 13.38 -3.90 -0.86
N LYS A 131 13.35 -4.66 -1.96
CA LYS A 131 13.61 -6.09 -2.01
C LYS A 131 15.03 -6.32 -2.52
N GLU A 132 15.84 -7.02 -1.75
CA GLU A 132 17.22 -7.36 -2.11
C GLU A 132 17.40 -8.87 -2.16
N ARG A 133 18.04 -9.38 -3.20
CA ARG A 133 18.45 -10.79 -3.28
C ARG A 133 19.92 -10.90 -2.94
N LYS A 134 20.23 -11.88 -2.10
CA LYS A 134 21.57 -12.20 -1.66
C LYS A 134 21.95 -13.59 -2.14
N ASN A 135 23.15 -13.70 -2.69
CA ASN A 135 23.72 -14.99 -3.05
C ASN A 135 24.06 -15.79 -1.76
N LYS A 136 24.56 -17.01 -1.93
CA LYS A 136 24.92 -17.89 -0.79
C LYS A 136 26.05 -17.31 0.09
N THR A 137 26.87 -16.40 -0.43
CA THR A 137 27.94 -15.71 0.33
C THR A 137 27.42 -14.47 1.06
N GLY A 138 26.15 -14.10 0.89
CA GLY A 138 25.50 -12.98 1.58
C GLY A 138 25.62 -11.63 0.86
N GLU A 139 26.24 -11.60 -0.31
CA GLU A 139 26.38 -10.39 -1.13
C GLU A 139 25.08 -10.08 -1.88
N VAL A 140 24.67 -8.80 -1.86
CA VAL A 140 23.50 -8.33 -2.60
C VAL A 140 23.86 -8.21 -4.07
N TYR A 141 23.19 -8.99 -4.92
CA TYR A 141 23.41 -8.96 -6.38
C TYR A 141 22.21 -8.38 -7.15
N SER A 142 21.06 -8.21 -6.50
CA SER A 142 19.86 -7.61 -7.08
C SER A 142 19.11 -6.78 -6.04
N GLY A 143 18.65 -5.59 -6.45
CA GLY A 143 17.87 -4.68 -5.62
C GLY A 143 16.70 -4.10 -6.41
N VAL A 144 15.49 -4.25 -5.88
CA VAL A 144 14.23 -3.84 -6.51
C VAL A 144 13.44 -2.98 -5.55
N TRP A 145 12.85 -1.90 -6.06
CA TRP A 145 11.92 -1.07 -5.30
C TRP A 145 10.49 -1.39 -5.69
N GLU A 146 9.64 -1.61 -4.70
CA GLU A 146 8.25 -1.98 -4.89
C GLU A 146 7.31 -1.03 -4.11
N LEU A 147 6.21 -0.64 -4.77
CA LEU A 147 5.05 0.00 -4.13
C LEU A 147 3.89 -0.99 -4.15
N TRP A 148 3.45 -1.40 -2.96
CA TRP A 148 2.28 -2.24 -2.75
C TRP A 148 1.11 -1.39 -2.26
N ILE A 149 -0.09 -1.72 -2.70
CA ILE A 149 -1.35 -1.11 -2.25
C ILE A 149 -2.26 -2.15 -1.62
N SER A 150 -3.06 -1.77 -0.63
CA SER A 150 -4.11 -2.62 -0.06
C SER A 150 -5.41 -2.42 -0.83
N ASP A 151 -5.92 -3.46 -1.47
CA ASP A 151 -7.08 -3.38 -2.37
C ASP A 151 -8.30 -2.76 -1.66
N ASP A 152 -8.55 -3.14 -0.40
CA ASP A 152 -9.70 -2.66 0.37
C ASP A 152 -9.51 -1.23 0.88
N ASN A 153 -8.33 -0.91 1.41
CA ASN A 153 -8.07 0.42 1.99
C ASN A 153 -7.95 1.48 0.90
N PHE A 154 -7.42 1.11 -0.27
CA PHE A 154 -7.24 2.02 -1.39
C PHE A 154 -8.58 2.40 -2.05
N ARG A 155 -9.52 1.44 -2.16
CA ARG A 155 -10.89 1.73 -2.64
C ARG A 155 -11.63 2.74 -1.76
N ARG A 156 -11.30 2.80 -0.46
CA ARG A 156 -11.92 3.73 0.50
C ARG A 156 -11.26 5.11 0.46
N ASN A 157 -9.95 5.18 0.19
CA ASN A 157 -9.16 6.41 0.24
C ASN A 157 -8.29 6.58 -1.02
N PRO A 158 -8.89 6.77 -2.21
CA PRO A 158 -8.14 6.84 -3.48
C PRO A 158 -7.18 8.04 -3.54
N HIS A 159 -7.48 9.13 -2.82
CA HIS A 159 -6.64 10.33 -2.75
C HIS A 159 -5.22 10.09 -2.18
N ASN A 160 -5.01 8.96 -1.48
CA ASN A 160 -3.70 8.60 -0.95
C ASN A 160 -2.76 7.99 -2.01
N GLU A 161 -3.23 7.71 -3.23
CA GLU A 161 -2.40 7.18 -4.32
C GLU A 161 -1.20 8.08 -4.61
N GLU A 162 -1.45 9.36 -4.86
CA GLU A 162 -0.41 10.32 -5.21
C GLU A 162 0.60 10.46 -4.05
N PHE A 163 0.11 10.42 -2.82
CA PHE A 163 0.93 10.46 -1.62
C PHE A 163 1.87 9.23 -1.52
N CYS A 164 1.36 8.05 -1.84
CA CYS A 164 2.13 6.81 -1.92
C CYS A 164 3.17 6.85 -3.05
N ARG A 165 2.79 7.31 -4.25
CA ARG A 165 3.71 7.46 -5.40
C ARG A 165 4.83 8.46 -5.09
N LYS A 166 4.52 9.59 -4.44
CA LYS A 166 5.53 10.58 -3.98
C LYS A 166 6.56 9.94 -3.06
N HIS A 167 6.13 9.12 -2.09
CA HIS A 167 7.06 8.41 -1.21
C HIS A 167 7.88 7.37 -1.96
N TYR A 168 7.26 6.61 -2.86
CA TYR A 168 7.98 5.65 -3.72
C TYR A 168 9.10 6.35 -4.50
N MET A 169 8.79 7.42 -5.23
CA MET A 169 9.78 8.16 -6.02
C MET A 169 10.90 8.76 -5.16
N LYS A 170 10.55 9.28 -3.98
CA LYS A 170 11.53 9.80 -3.02
C LYS A 170 12.54 8.75 -2.57
N PHE A 171 12.09 7.52 -2.29
CA PHE A 171 12.97 6.46 -1.81
C PHE A 171 13.72 5.74 -2.94
N CYS A 172 13.05 5.44 -4.05
CA CYS A 172 13.65 4.68 -5.14
C CYS A 172 14.63 5.50 -5.99
N LYS A 173 14.41 6.83 -6.11
CA LYS A 173 15.13 7.73 -7.03
C LYS A 173 15.15 7.20 -8.48
N CYS A 174 14.04 6.63 -8.94
CA CYS A 174 13.96 5.78 -10.13
C CYS A 174 13.11 6.38 -11.26
N GLN A 175 13.29 7.68 -11.55
CA GLN A 175 12.41 8.51 -12.38
C GLN A 175 11.98 7.86 -13.72
N ASP A 176 12.86 7.11 -14.39
CA ASP A 176 12.59 6.57 -15.74
C ASP A 176 12.54 5.03 -15.81
N HIS A 177 12.70 4.32 -14.70
CA HIS A 177 12.83 2.84 -14.67
C HIS A 177 11.79 2.18 -13.76
N THR A 178 10.52 2.54 -13.93
CA THR A 178 9.42 1.98 -13.13
C THR A 178 8.38 1.33 -14.04
N LYS A 179 8.07 0.07 -13.78
CA LYS A 179 6.90 -0.62 -14.31
C LYS A 179 5.69 -0.32 -13.44
N GLU A 180 4.62 0.16 -14.04
CA GLU A 180 3.32 0.33 -13.40
C GLU A 180 2.35 -0.78 -13.81
N TYR A 181 1.67 -1.37 -12.83
CA TYR A 181 0.57 -2.30 -13.03
C TYR A 181 -0.77 -1.55 -12.95
N LYS A 182 -1.65 -1.83 -13.91
CA LYS A 182 -2.99 -1.26 -13.95
C LYS A 182 -3.91 -1.98 -12.98
N THR A 183 -4.63 -1.22 -12.16
CA THR A 183 -5.52 -1.80 -11.13
C THR A 183 -6.63 -2.63 -11.77
N GLU A 184 -7.10 -2.25 -12.96
CA GLU A 184 -8.15 -2.93 -13.72
C GLU A 184 -7.71 -4.33 -14.18
N GLU A 185 -6.45 -4.49 -14.57
CA GLU A 185 -5.86 -5.78 -14.94
C GLU A 185 -5.74 -6.73 -13.74
N CYS A 186 -5.78 -6.16 -12.53
CA CYS A 186 -5.79 -6.87 -11.26
C CYS A 186 -7.21 -7.19 -10.73
N GLN A 187 -8.30 -6.80 -11.40
CA GLN A 187 -9.68 -6.98 -10.91
C GLN A 187 -10.33 -8.35 -11.21
N GLY A 188 -9.61 -9.33 -11.77
CA GLY A 188 -10.08 -10.71 -11.86
C GLY A 188 -10.22 -11.38 -10.48
N SER A 189 -11.26 -12.22 -10.28
CA SER A 189 -11.68 -12.80 -8.99
C SER A 189 -10.69 -13.82 -8.39
N SER A 190 -9.50 -13.35 -8.07
CA SER A 190 -8.46 -14.03 -7.28
C SER A 190 -8.88 -14.29 -5.83
N TYR A 191 -9.94 -13.63 -5.32
CA TYR A 191 -10.50 -13.96 -4.01
C TYR A 191 -10.82 -15.45 -3.89
N LYS A 192 -11.40 -16.08 -4.92
CA LYS A 192 -11.65 -17.54 -4.87
C LYS A 192 -10.38 -18.35 -5.07
N VAL A 193 -9.47 -17.93 -5.95
CA VAL A 193 -8.29 -18.75 -6.30
C VAL A 193 -7.23 -18.73 -5.19
N ILE A 194 -7.01 -17.59 -4.53
CA ILE A 194 -6.09 -17.48 -3.39
C ILE A 194 -6.68 -18.13 -2.13
N LEU A 195 -8.01 -18.10 -1.94
CA LEU A 195 -8.66 -18.76 -0.79
C LEU A 195 -8.79 -20.29 -0.94
N VAL A 196 -8.65 -20.83 -2.15
CA VAL A 196 -8.85 -22.27 -2.45
C VAL A 196 -7.52 -23.02 -2.67
N ALA A 197 -6.37 -22.31 -2.67
CA ALA A 197 -5.04 -22.87 -2.89
C ALA A 197 -4.29 -23.24 -1.59
#